data_AF-A0A162LB02-F1
#
_entry.id   AF-A0A162LB02-F1
#
_cell.length_a   1.000
_cell.length_b   1.000
_cell.length_c   1.000
_cell.angle_alpha   90.00
_cell.angle_beta   90.00
_cell.angle_gamma   90.00
#
_symmetry.space_group_name_H-M   'P 1'
#
loop_
_entity.id
_entity.type
_entity.pdbx_description
1 polymer ?
#
loop_
_entity_poly.entity_id
_entity_poly.type
_entity_poly.pdbx_seq_one_letter_code
_entity_poly.pdbx_strand_id
1 'polypeptide(L)'
;MDFESKYLKSEEENFVKNTKLLNKYQNIKIKDMDLNPLTHKVKKISDNYVIPFIYNKNMWKAICKEDGSDINGFVDEIKLKYVNDVIIVFGFGIGYHIDALHKKYPNNNILVLESDFQIIKIAALYGNLENILSSSKVSIGLFKKEEDLDKILRHYFGNHNRVNFIASAFSNYSGLYADEFEQLVNSLNKLKIDIEKNRQERIKLSEDILNGTDLINIIKELTDDSEDLKQLDIKINMKNILKEINIKSNLIKEGISCLNNLYSFLIGDRNININKAVEKFNQIEVKTQLSPELLAIMDIVMYKYVDTLNEDEEVKIMVTDSENITQIKKIMYNLKIYKYRDKCMSNITAELKKLIKQHQR
;
A
#
# COMPACT_ATOMS: atom_id res chain seq x y z
N MET A 1 33.25 -37.32 15.43
CA MET A 1 33.18 -36.01 14.71
C MET A 1 32.28 -36.20 13.49
N ASP A 2 31.10 -36.79 13.67
CA ASP A 2 29.86 -36.27 14.30
C ASP A 2 29.04 -35.52 13.27
N PHE A 3 28.33 -36.32 12.48
CA PHE A 3 27.30 -35.88 11.55
C PHE A 3 26.36 -34.87 12.24
N GLU A 4 25.92 -35.17 13.47
CA GLU A 4 25.09 -34.27 14.30
C GLU A 4 25.74 -32.90 14.58
N SER A 5 27.05 -32.85 14.87
CA SER A 5 27.77 -31.58 15.12
C SER A 5 27.86 -30.67 13.89
N LYS A 6 27.88 -31.27 12.68
CA LYS A 6 27.96 -30.51 11.43
C LYS A 6 26.62 -29.87 11.06
N TYR A 7 25.51 -30.53 11.38
CA TYR A 7 24.16 -30.00 11.11
C TYR A 7 23.80 -28.87 12.06
N LEU A 8 24.05 -29.03 13.36
CA LEU A 8 23.90 -27.96 14.35
C LEU A 8 24.64 -26.69 13.92
N LYS A 9 25.88 -26.83 13.43
CA LYS A 9 26.66 -25.70 12.95
C LYS A 9 26.05 -25.01 11.73
N SER A 10 25.52 -25.76 10.76
CA SER A 10 24.87 -25.19 9.58
C SER A 10 23.57 -24.45 9.92
N GLU A 11 22.81 -24.96 10.89
CA GLU A 11 21.57 -24.35 11.37
C GLU A 11 21.86 -23.06 12.15
N GLU A 12 22.88 -23.06 13.00
CA GLU A 12 23.36 -21.85 13.70
C GLU A 12 23.83 -20.77 12.71
N GLU A 13 24.60 -21.14 11.69
CA GLU A 13 25.06 -20.22 10.65
C GLU A 13 23.88 -19.60 9.88
N ASN A 14 22.89 -20.42 9.49
CA ASN A 14 21.66 -19.96 8.85
C ASN A 14 20.85 -19.04 9.77
N PHE A 15 20.69 -19.41 11.04
CA PHE A 15 19.95 -18.63 12.02
C PHE A 15 20.57 -17.24 12.23
N VAL A 16 21.90 -17.17 12.36
CA VAL A 16 22.62 -15.90 12.48
C VAL A 16 22.45 -15.05 11.22
N LYS A 17 22.56 -15.65 10.02
CA LYS A 17 22.35 -14.96 8.75
C LYS A 17 20.93 -14.41 8.64
N ASN A 18 19.92 -15.26 8.81
CA ASN A 18 18.53 -14.91 8.62
C ASN A 18 18.01 -13.94 9.69
N THR A 19 18.45 -14.06 10.94
CA THR A 19 18.09 -13.12 12.01
C THR A 19 18.62 -11.71 11.71
N LYS A 20 19.84 -11.60 11.14
CA LYS A 20 20.36 -10.30 10.68
C LYS A 20 19.51 -9.70 9.57
N LEU A 21 19.06 -10.51 8.61
CA LEU A 21 18.20 -10.06 7.51
C LEU A 21 16.81 -9.63 8.02
N LEU A 22 16.17 -10.45 8.87
CA LEU A 22 14.88 -10.17 9.48
C LEU A 22 14.90 -8.86 10.27
N ASN A 23 15.94 -8.64 11.08
CA ASN A 23 16.06 -7.38 11.82
C ASN A 23 16.32 -6.19 10.88
N LYS A 24 17.21 -6.34 9.89
CA LYS A 24 17.60 -5.26 8.99
C LYS A 24 16.45 -4.80 8.08
N TYR A 25 15.70 -5.73 7.52
CA TYR A 25 14.73 -5.43 6.45
C TYR A 25 13.27 -5.49 6.91
N GLN A 26 12.98 -6.26 7.96
CA GLN A 26 11.60 -6.48 8.44
C GLN A 26 11.38 -5.98 9.87
N ASN A 27 12.43 -5.46 10.55
CA ASN A 27 12.40 -5.06 11.95
C ASN A 27 11.93 -6.17 12.91
N ILE A 28 12.18 -7.43 12.55
CA ILE A 28 11.85 -8.61 13.37
C ILE A 28 13.10 -9.03 14.13
N LYS A 29 13.02 -9.00 15.46
CA LYS A 29 14.11 -9.40 16.37
C LYS A 29 13.85 -10.78 16.93
N ILE A 30 14.76 -11.72 16.67
CA ILE A 30 14.78 -13.03 17.29
C ILE A 30 15.91 -13.06 18.31
N LYS A 31 15.61 -13.44 19.56
CA LYS A 31 16.58 -13.43 20.68
C LYS A 31 17.32 -14.75 20.84
N ASP A 32 16.65 -15.85 20.57
CA ASP A 32 17.13 -17.20 20.81
C ASP A 32 16.67 -18.16 19.71
N MET A 33 17.45 -19.23 19.52
CA MET A 33 17.22 -20.27 18.52
C MET A 33 16.22 -21.32 19.00
N ASP A 34 15.90 -21.34 20.29
CA ASP A 34 15.14 -22.40 20.92
C ASP A 34 13.69 -22.42 20.42
N LEU A 35 13.32 -23.58 19.87
CA LEU A 35 11.94 -23.91 19.51
C LEU A 35 11.22 -24.48 20.72
N ASN A 36 9.91 -24.28 20.82
CA ASN A 36 9.11 -24.96 21.83
C ASN A 36 8.82 -26.41 21.35
N PRO A 37 9.48 -27.44 21.91
CA PRO A 37 9.33 -28.81 21.42
C PRO A 37 7.96 -29.43 21.74
N LEU A 38 7.19 -28.82 22.65
CA LEU A 38 5.84 -29.28 23.00
C LEU A 38 4.81 -28.88 21.95
N THR A 39 5.08 -27.82 21.19
CA THR A 39 4.14 -27.28 20.21
C THR A 39 4.66 -27.33 18.78
N HIS A 40 5.98 -27.41 18.61
CA HIS A 40 6.62 -27.33 17.31
C HIS A 40 7.70 -28.39 17.14
N LYS A 41 7.78 -28.97 15.94
CA LYS A 41 8.92 -29.77 15.50
C LYS A 41 9.11 -29.62 14.00
N VAL A 42 10.27 -30.05 13.51
CA VAL A 42 10.61 -30.00 12.09
C VAL A 42 10.94 -31.40 11.61
N LYS A 43 10.46 -31.76 10.41
CA LYS A 43 10.88 -32.97 9.69
C LYS A 43 11.71 -32.55 8.48
N LYS A 44 12.94 -33.01 8.41
CA LYS A 44 13.79 -32.83 7.22
C LYS A 44 13.41 -33.88 6.17
N ILE A 45 13.09 -33.41 4.97
CA ILE A 45 12.73 -34.27 3.83
C ILE A 45 13.93 -34.43 2.89
N SER A 46 14.66 -33.34 2.65
CA SER A 46 15.92 -33.31 1.91
C SER A 46 16.84 -32.23 2.46
N ASP A 47 18.05 -32.07 1.90
CA ASP A 47 18.98 -31.03 2.34
C ASP A 47 18.45 -29.61 2.16
N ASN A 48 17.54 -29.41 1.20
CA ASN A 48 16.97 -28.09 0.88
C ASN A 48 15.47 -28.01 1.16
N TYR A 49 14.88 -29.05 1.79
CA TYR A 49 13.44 -29.10 2.06
C TYR A 49 13.14 -29.68 3.43
N VAL A 50 12.44 -28.89 4.22
CA VAL A 50 12.05 -29.17 5.60
C VAL A 50 10.60 -28.76 5.80
N ILE A 51 9.92 -29.42 6.73
CA ILE A 51 8.50 -29.22 6.99
C ILE A 51 8.28 -28.97 8.47
N PRO A 52 7.67 -27.83 8.85
CA PRO A 52 7.22 -27.61 10.21
C PRO A 52 5.97 -28.45 10.51
N PHE A 53 5.94 -28.98 11.72
CA PHE A 53 4.78 -29.62 12.31
C PHE A 53 4.36 -28.85 13.56
N ILE A 54 3.06 -28.64 13.69
CA ILE A 54 2.44 -27.99 14.84
C ILE A 54 1.62 -29.03 15.61
N TYR A 55 1.74 -29.04 16.93
CA TYR A 55 0.89 -29.85 17.79
C TYR A 55 -0.45 -29.15 17.99
N ASN A 56 -1.52 -29.71 17.41
CA ASN A 56 -2.85 -29.13 17.43
C ASN A 56 -3.89 -30.25 17.58
N LYS A 57 -4.86 -30.08 18.49
CA LYS A 57 -5.93 -31.06 18.78
C LYS A 57 -5.38 -32.48 19.05
N ASN A 58 -4.37 -32.56 19.92
CA ASN A 58 -3.71 -33.81 20.35
C ASN A 58 -2.99 -34.60 19.25
N MET A 59 -2.65 -33.96 18.13
CA MET A 59 -1.88 -34.59 17.06
C MET A 59 -0.90 -33.61 16.40
N TRP A 60 0.19 -34.15 15.87
CA TRP A 60 1.12 -33.40 15.05
C TRP A 60 0.56 -33.25 13.64
N LYS A 61 0.48 -32.01 13.16
CA LYS A 61 0.01 -31.70 11.80
C LYS A 61 1.08 -30.95 11.04
N ALA A 62 1.35 -31.39 9.81
CA ALA A 62 2.23 -30.69 8.90
C ALA A 62 1.56 -29.41 8.39
N ILE A 63 2.35 -28.34 8.29
CA ILE A 63 1.88 -27.09 7.67
C ILE A 63 1.66 -27.24 6.18
N CYS A 64 2.53 -28.00 5.50
CA CYS A 64 2.50 -28.24 4.07
C CYS A 64 2.71 -29.72 3.75
N LYS A 65 2.46 -30.09 2.48
CA LYS A 65 2.62 -31.46 1.99
C LYS A 65 4.09 -31.87 1.92
N GLU A 66 4.34 -33.17 2.11
CA GLU A 66 5.68 -33.76 2.09
C GLU A 66 6.39 -33.69 0.74
N ASP A 67 5.61 -33.65 -0.34
CA ASP A 67 6.10 -33.54 -1.71
C ASP A 67 6.22 -32.08 -2.22
N GLY A 68 5.80 -31.09 -1.40
CA GLY A 68 5.77 -29.68 -1.78
C GLY A 68 4.79 -29.32 -2.91
N SER A 69 3.90 -30.25 -3.30
CA SER A 69 2.95 -30.03 -4.40
C SER A 69 1.96 -28.89 -4.15
N ASP A 70 1.72 -28.56 -2.89
CA ASP A 70 0.88 -27.44 -2.46
C ASP A 70 1.51 -26.06 -2.71
N ILE A 71 2.84 -25.97 -2.85
CA ILE A 71 3.53 -24.72 -3.21
C ILE A 71 3.11 -24.27 -4.61
N ASN A 72 3.21 -25.16 -5.60
CA ASN A 72 2.84 -24.84 -6.98
C ASN A 72 1.33 -24.61 -7.11
N GLY A 73 0.52 -25.46 -6.46
CA GLY A 73 -0.94 -25.28 -6.44
C GLY A 73 -1.33 -23.90 -5.90
N PHE A 74 -0.78 -23.50 -4.75
CA PHE A 74 -1.03 -22.19 -4.16
C PHE A 74 -0.61 -21.03 -5.08
N VAL A 75 0.59 -21.12 -5.67
CA VAL A 75 1.10 -20.09 -6.59
C VAL A 75 0.24 -19.95 -7.85
N ASP A 76 -0.37 -21.04 -8.33
CA ASP A 76 -1.22 -21.07 -9.52
C ASP A 76 -2.66 -20.62 -9.27
N GLU A 77 -3.14 -20.77 -8.05
CA GLU A 77 -4.42 -20.20 -7.62
C GLU A 77 -4.38 -18.67 -7.57
N ILE A 78 -3.22 -18.08 -7.25
CA ILE A 78 -3.04 -16.63 -7.29
C ILE A 78 -2.97 -16.14 -8.74
N LYS A 79 -4.03 -15.43 -9.16
CA LYS A 79 -4.15 -14.82 -10.48
C LYS A 79 -4.26 -13.31 -10.34
N LEU A 80 -3.12 -12.62 -10.45
CA LEU A 80 -3.11 -11.15 -10.48
C LEU A 80 -3.38 -10.65 -11.89
N LYS A 81 -4.18 -9.60 -11.99
CA LYS A 81 -4.42 -8.93 -13.28
C LYS A 81 -3.43 -7.79 -13.49
N TYR A 82 -3.08 -7.05 -12.43
CA TYR A 82 -2.30 -5.82 -12.54
C TYR A 82 -1.06 -5.80 -11.64
N VAL A 83 -0.02 -5.05 -12.04
CA VAL A 83 1.26 -4.96 -11.31
C VAL A 83 1.20 -4.21 -9.97
N ASN A 84 0.11 -3.45 -9.76
CA ASN A 84 -0.14 -2.72 -8.51
C ASN A 84 -1.04 -3.51 -7.55
N ASP A 85 -1.57 -4.66 -7.97
CA ASP A 85 -2.33 -5.54 -7.08
C ASP A 85 -1.38 -6.10 -6.00
N VAL A 86 -1.90 -6.25 -4.79
CA VAL A 86 -1.14 -6.74 -3.63
C VAL A 86 -1.56 -8.17 -3.30
N ILE A 87 -0.59 -9.03 -3.04
CA ILE A 87 -0.87 -10.38 -2.54
C ILE A 87 -0.77 -10.35 -1.01
N ILE A 88 -1.83 -10.80 -0.33
CA ILE A 88 -1.82 -11.05 1.11
C ILE A 88 -1.77 -12.56 1.33
N VAL A 89 -0.71 -13.02 1.97
CA VAL A 89 -0.53 -14.45 2.29
C VAL A 89 -0.71 -14.65 3.78
N PHE A 90 -1.63 -15.53 4.17
CA PHE A 90 -1.71 -16.01 5.55
C PHE A 90 -0.83 -17.25 5.72
N GLY A 91 0.16 -17.12 6.60
CA GLY A 91 1.16 -18.13 6.90
C GLY A 91 2.48 -17.93 6.16
N PHE A 92 3.56 -17.75 6.91
CA PHE A 92 4.92 -17.63 6.39
C PHE A 92 5.56 -19.00 6.13
N GLY A 93 5.28 -19.98 6.98
CA GLY A 93 5.89 -21.31 6.90
C GLY A 93 7.42 -21.19 6.94
N ILE A 94 8.09 -21.75 5.93
CA ILE A 94 9.55 -21.61 5.74
C ILE A 94 9.87 -20.65 4.57
N GLY A 95 8.85 -20.05 3.96
CA GLY A 95 8.99 -19.06 2.89
C GLY A 95 9.06 -19.64 1.47
N TYR A 96 8.97 -20.95 1.26
CA TYR A 96 9.07 -21.54 -0.09
C TYR A 96 8.03 -21.01 -1.08
N HIS A 97 6.76 -20.94 -0.65
CA HIS A 97 5.68 -20.38 -1.46
C HIS A 97 5.80 -18.87 -1.65
N ILE A 98 6.42 -18.16 -0.70
CA ILE A 98 6.69 -16.73 -0.81
C ILE A 98 7.76 -16.45 -1.85
N ASP A 99 8.86 -17.21 -1.85
CA ASP A 99 9.92 -17.12 -2.89
C ASP A 99 9.35 -17.48 -4.28
N ALA A 100 8.52 -18.53 -4.37
CA ALA A 100 7.86 -18.91 -5.61
C ALA A 100 6.88 -17.82 -6.11
N LEU A 101 6.06 -17.24 -5.23
CA LEU A 101 5.20 -16.10 -5.57
C LEU A 101 6.01 -14.88 -6.00
N HIS A 102 7.10 -14.56 -5.30
CA HIS A 102 7.94 -13.42 -5.64
C HIS A 102 8.59 -13.58 -7.02
N LYS A 103 9.00 -14.80 -7.38
CA LYS A 103 9.51 -15.12 -8.72
C LYS A 103 8.44 -14.97 -9.80
N LYS A 104 7.19 -15.40 -9.53
CA LYS A 104 6.07 -15.28 -10.48
C LYS A 104 5.61 -13.83 -10.64
N TYR A 105 5.62 -13.04 -9.57
CA TYR A 105 5.13 -11.67 -9.53
C TYR A 105 6.21 -10.70 -8.96
N PRO A 106 7.35 -10.51 -9.65
CA PRO A 106 8.50 -9.79 -9.10
C PRO A 106 8.26 -8.30 -8.86
N ASN A 107 7.24 -7.73 -9.49
CA ASN A 107 6.90 -6.30 -9.40
C ASN A 107 5.80 -5.99 -8.39
N ASN A 108 5.02 -7.00 -7.98
CA ASN A 108 3.89 -6.84 -7.08
C ASN A 108 4.35 -6.87 -5.62
N ASN A 109 3.61 -6.17 -4.75
CA ASN A 109 3.88 -6.23 -3.31
C ASN A 109 3.24 -7.49 -2.72
N ILE A 110 3.95 -8.15 -1.81
CA ILE A 110 3.50 -9.34 -1.08
C ILE A 110 3.57 -9.01 0.42
N LEU A 111 2.42 -8.99 1.07
CA LEU A 111 2.30 -8.89 2.52
C LEU A 111 2.03 -10.28 3.08
N VAL A 112 2.97 -10.81 3.85
CA VAL A 112 2.83 -12.11 4.54
C VAL A 112 2.46 -11.86 5.99
N LEU A 113 1.38 -12.49 6.45
CA LEU A 113 0.87 -12.36 7.80
C LEU A 113 1.10 -13.67 8.54
N GLU A 114 1.84 -13.62 9.65
CA GLU A 114 2.20 -14.78 10.46
C GLU A 114 1.77 -14.57 11.90
N SER A 115 0.95 -15.49 12.42
CA SER A 115 0.45 -15.44 13.80
C SER A 115 1.39 -16.14 14.79
N ASP A 116 2.19 -17.08 14.32
CA ASP A 116 3.03 -17.92 15.16
C ASP A 116 4.52 -17.58 15.01
N PHE A 117 5.05 -16.92 16.04
CA PHE A 117 6.46 -16.54 16.07
C PHE A 117 7.42 -17.75 16.03
N GLN A 118 6.99 -18.94 16.47
CA GLN A 118 7.83 -20.14 16.38
C GLN A 118 8.07 -20.53 14.92
N ILE A 119 7.12 -20.28 14.03
CA ILE A 119 7.29 -20.51 12.60
C ILE A 119 8.36 -19.60 12.01
N ILE A 120 8.41 -18.33 12.44
CA ILE A 120 9.48 -17.41 12.02
C ILE A 120 10.85 -17.90 12.50
N LYS A 121 10.95 -18.45 13.71
CA LYS A 121 12.20 -19.07 14.20
C LYS A 121 12.60 -20.28 13.35
N ILE A 122 11.65 -21.16 13.04
CA ILE A 122 11.89 -22.32 12.16
C ILE A 122 12.38 -21.85 10.78
N ALA A 123 11.76 -20.82 10.21
CA ALA A 123 12.21 -20.29 8.93
C ALA A 123 13.60 -19.64 9.02
N ALA A 124 13.94 -18.99 10.12
CA ALA A 124 15.28 -18.45 10.34
C ALA A 124 16.34 -19.55 10.43
N LEU A 125 16.01 -20.69 11.05
CA LEU A 125 16.89 -21.86 11.16
C LEU A 125 17.13 -22.57 9.83
N TYR A 126 16.04 -22.85 9.11
CA TYR A 126 16.07 -23.80 8.01
C TYR A 126 15.78 -23.20 6.63
N GLY A 127 15.25 -21.98 6.56
CA GLY A 127 14.84 -21.34 5.32
C GLY A 127 15.98 -20.64 4.59
N ASN A 128 15.94 -20.65 3.26
CA ASN A 128 16.74 -19.75 2.43
C ASN A 128 15.96 -18.46 2.18
N LEU A 129 16.11 -17.49 3.09
CA LEU A 129 15.27 -16.29 3.11
C LEU A 129 15.88 -15.08 2.38
N GLU A 130 17.05 -15.24 1.76
CA GLU A 130 17.80 -14.10 1.21
C GLU A 130 17.01 -13.35 0.13
N ASN A 131 16.43 -14.06 -0.85
CA ASN A 131 15.63 -13.46 -1.91
C ASN A 131 14.38 -12.77 -1.37
N ILE A 132 13.75 -13.36 -0.35
CA ILE A 132 12.52 -12.86 0.24
C ILE A 132 12.82 -11.59 1.03
N LEU A 133 13.78 -11.64 1.95
CA LEU A 133 14.04 -10.58 2.92
C LEU A 133 14.80 -9.39 2.33
N SER A 134 15.60 -9.61 1.28
CA SER A 134 16.29 -8.51 0.59
C SER A 134 15.39 -7.74 -0.37
N SER A 135 14.22 -8.30 -0.73
CA SER A 135 13.28 -7.68 -1.65
C SER A 135 12.45 -6.61 -0.95
N SER A 136 12.43 -5.40 -1.50
CA SER A 136 11.52 -4.33 -1.03
C SER A 136 10.05 -4.61 -1.36
N LYS A 137 9.77 -5.71 -2.07
CA LYS A 137 8.43 -6.13 -2.48
C LYS A 137 7.80 -7.12 -1.53
N VAL A 138 8.56 -7.71 -0.61
CA VAL A 138 8.03 -8.62 0.39
C VAL A 138 8.10 -7.99 1.78
N SER A 139 6.99 -8.10 2.49
CA SER A 139 6.80 -7.52 3.81
C SER A 139 6.17 -8.56 4.74
N ILE A 140 6.68 -8.66 5.97
CA ILE A 140 6.19 -9.62 6.96
C ILE A 140 5.52 -8.87 8.11
N GLY A 141 4.24 -9.15 8.34
CA GLY A 141 3.47 -8.68 9.48
C GLY A 141 3.27 -9.79 10.51
N LEU A 142 3.82 -9.61 11.71
CA LEU A 142 3.60 -10.53 12.83
C LEU A 142 2.43 -10.04 13.67
N PHE A 143 1.51 -10.93 13.99
CA PHE A 143 0.35 -10.59 14.80
C PHE A 143 0.04 -11.69 15.82
N LYS A 144 -0.68 -11.37 16.89
CA LYS A 144 -1.23 -12.40 17.80
C LYS A 144 -2.72 -12.26 18.03
N LYS A 145 -3.26 -11.08 17.73
CA LYS A 145 -4.65 -10.71 17.96
C LYS A 145 -5.11 -9.79 16.83
N GLU A 146 -6.42 -9.66 16.69
CA GLU A 146 -7.07 -8.84 15.67
C GLU A 146 -6.59 -7.38 15.69
N GLU A 147 -6.30 -6.79 16.86
CA GLU A 147 -5.86 -5.40 16.92
C GLU A 147 -4.47 -5.18 16.29
N ASP A 148 -3.62 -6.20 16.27
CA ASP A 148 -2.33 -6.14 15.59
C ASP A 148 -2.53 -6.22 14.07
N LEU A 149 -3.43 -7.09 13.62
CA LEU A 149 -3.83 -7.19 12.21
C LEU A 149 -4.35 -5.86 11.68
N ASP A 150 -5.28 -5.24 12.39
CA ASP A 150 -5.85 -3.96 11.99
C ASP A 150 -4.78 -2.86 11.87
N LYS A 151 -3.80 -2.83 12.80
CA LYS A 151 -2.67 -1.89 12.71
C LYS A 151 -1.78 -2.16 11.51
N ILE A 152 -1.45 -3.43 11.26
CA ILE A 152 -0.64 -3.82 10.10
C ILE A 152 -1.36 -3.44 8.82
N LEU A 153 -2.62 -3.87 8.65
CA LEU A 153 -3.42 -3.59 7.48
C LEU A 153 -3.61 -2.08 7.27
N ARG A 154 -3.87 -1.29 8.32
CA ARG A 154 -3.95 0.18 8.20
C ARG A 154 -2.59 0.82 7.89
N HIS A 155 -1.48 0.28 8.37
CA HIS A 155 -0.15 0.76 7.99
C HIS A 155 0.12 0.53 6.50
N TYR A 156 -0.21 -0.65 5.99
CA TYR A 156 0.00 -0.99 4.58
C TYR A 156 -1.02 -0.34 3.63
N PHE A 157 -2.27 -0.18 4.07
CA PHE A 157 -3.37 0.18 3.18
C PHE A 157 -4.18 1.40 3.62
N GLY A 158 -4.05 1.88 4.85
CA GLY A 158 -4.93 2.88 5.45
C GLY A 158 -4.92 4.26 4.79
N ASN A 159 -3.81 4.63 4.12
CA ASN A 159 -3.71 5.87 3.33
C ASN A 159 -3.88 5.63 1.83
N HIS A 160 -4.02 4.37 1.40
CA HIS A 160 -4.11 4.03 -0.01
C HIS A 160 -5.53 4.28 -0.49
N ASN A 161 -5.65 5.07 -1.56
CA ASN A 161 -6.95 5.44 -2.15
C ASN A 161 -7.65 4.23 -2.79
N ARG A 162 -6.86 3.28 -3.29
CA ARG A 162 -7.31 2.00 -3.79
C ARG A 162 -6.19 0.99 -3.65
N VAL A 163 -6.53 -0.19 -3.15
CA VAL A 163 -5.66 -1.37 -3.20
C VAL A 163 -6.52 -2.54 -3.57
N ASN A 164 -6.29 -3.05 -4.78
CA ASN A 164 -6.75 -4.39 -5.11
C ASN A 164 -5.81 -5.36 -4.42
N PHE A 165 -6.39 -6.28 -3.65
CA PHE A 165 -5.63 -7.34 -3.05
C PHE A 165 -6.32 -8.68 -3.20
N ILE A 166 -5.52 -9.72 -3.35
CA ILE A 166 -5.93 -11.11 -3.25
C ILE A 166 -5.36 -11.65 -1.95
N ALA A 167 -6.21 -12.21 -1.11
CA ALA A 167 -5.81 -12.83 0.15
C ALA A 167 -6.02 -14.34 0.05
N SER A 168 -5.01 -15.12 0.44
CA SER A 168 -5.13 -16.58 0.50
C SER A 168 -4.29 -17.15 1.63
N ALA A 169 -4.75 -18.27 2.19
CA ALA A 169 -4.00 -19.04 3.18
C ALA A 169 -3.19 -20.13 2.48
N PHE A 170 -1.92 -20.29 2.88
CA PHE A 170 -1.10 -21.35 2.33
C PHE A 170 -1.47 -22.70 2.96
N SER A 171 -1.74 -23.72 2.12
CA SER A 171 -1.88 -25.12 2.55
C SER A 171 -2.81 -25.28 3.77
N ASN A 172 -2.35 -25.91 4.85
CA ASN A 172 -3.17 -26.22 6.03
C ASN A 172 -3.33 -25.05 7.03
N TYR A 173 -2.81 -23.85 6.74
CA TYR A 173 -2.81 -22.73 7.71
C TYR A 173 -4.20 -22.38 8.23
N SER A 174 -5.19 -22.25 7.34
CA SER A 174 -6.57 -21.89 7.72
C SER A 174 -7.21 -22.92 8.65
N GLY A 175 -6.78 -24.18 8.61
CA GLY A 175 -7.26 -25.22 9.52
C GLY A 175 -6.48 -25.31 10.84
N LEU A 176 -5.19 -24.95 10.83
CA LEU A 176 -4.31 -24.97 12.00
C LEU A 176 -4.52 -23.75 12.90
N TYR A 177 -4.77 -22.60 12.28
CA TYR A 177 -4.93 -21.30 12.89
C TYR A 177 -6.29 -20.71 12.49
N ALA A 178 -7.36 -21.48 12.75
CA ALA A 178 -8.70 -21.14 12.28
C ALA A 178 -9.20 -19.82 12.87
N ASP A 179 -8.97 -19.59 14.16
CA ASP A 179 -9.40 -18.38 14.86
C ASP A 179 -8.65 -17.15 14.32
N GLU A 180 -7.34 -17.27 14.09
CA GLU A 180 -6.52 -16.20 13.51
C GLU A 180 -6.87 -15.93 12.05
N PHE A 181 -7.22 -16.97 11.28
CA PHE A 181 -7.68 -16.82 9.91
C PHE A 181 -9.04 -16.13 9.84
N GLU A 182 -9.96 -16.46 10.75
CA GLU A 182 -11.25 -15.79 10.86
C GLU A 182 -11.07 -14.30 11.20
N GLN A 183 -10.19 -13.98 12.15
CA GLN A 183 -9.81 -12.59 12.48
C GLN A 183 -9.28 -11.86 11.24
N LEU A 184 -8.39 -12.49 10.47
CA LEU A 184 -7.88 -11.91 9.23
C LEU A 184 -9.00 -11.62 8.23
N VAL A 185 -9.90 -12.58 7.99
CA VAL A 185 -11.03 -12.40 7.07
C VAL A 185 -11.90 -11.22 7.52
N ASN A 186 -12.20 -11.12 8.81
CA ASN A 186 -12.97 -10.03 9.39
C ASN A 186 -12.27 -8.67 9.22
N SER A 187 -10.98 -8.57 9.54
CA SER A 187 -10.19 -7.35 9.35
C SER A 187 -10.09 -6.94 7.88
N LEU A 188 -9.93 -7.88 6.95
CA LEU A 188 -9.90 -7.58 5.52
C LEU A 188 -11.25 -7.08 4.99
N ASN A 189 -12.36 -7.65 5.47
CA ASN A 189 -13.70 -7.17 5.11
C ASN A 189 -13.95 -5.76 5.64
N LYS A 190 -13.59 -5.47 6.90
CA LYS A 190 -13.62 -4.12 7.46
C LYS A 190 -12.77 -3.15 6.64
N LEU A 191 -11.55 -3.56 6.29
CA LEU A 191 -10.64 -2.74 5.47
C LEU A 191 -11.24 -2.41 4.10
N LYS A 192 -11.87 -3.38 3.41
CA LYS A 192 -12.52 -3.14 2.11
C LYS A 192 -13.62 -2.08 2.24
N ILE A 193 -14.44 -2.18 3.28
CA ILE A 193 -15.50 -1.21 3.56
C ILE A 193 -14.92 0.17 3.85
N ASP A 194 -13.89 0.24 4.70
CA ASP A 194 -13.20 1.51 5.05
C ASP A 194 -12.58 2.16 3.80
N ILE A 195 -11.90 1.39 2.94
CA ILE A 195 -11.29 1.89 1.70
C ILE A 195 -12.38 2.45 0.77
N GLU A 196 -13.46 1.71 0.53
CA GLU A 196 -14.52 2.14 -0.37
C GLU A 196 -15.26 3.37 0.16
N LYS A 197 -15.56 3.40 1.47
CA LYS A 197 -16.16 4.57 2.11
C LYS A 197 -15.27 5.81 1.95
N ASN A 198 -13.98 5.70 2.27
CA ASN A 198 -13.02 6.80 2.13
C ASN A 198 -12.91 7.26 0.67
N ARG A 199 -12.98 6.33 -0.28
CA ARG A 199 -12.98 6.64 -1.70
C ARG A 199 -14.21 7.45 -2.10
N GLN A 200 -15.42 7.00 -1.73
CA GLN A 200 -16.67 7.71 -2.05
C GLN A 200 -16.72 9.10 -1.43
N GLU A 201 -16.28 9.25 -0.18
CA GLU A 201 -16.18 10.57 0.48
C GLU A 201 -15.25 11.53 -0.29
N ARG A 202 -14.13 11.03 -0.82
CA ARG A 202 -13.19 11.84 -1.61
C ARG A 202 -13.70 12.16 -3.01
N ILE A 203 -14.39 11.23 -3.68
CA ILE A 203 -15.06 11.50 -4.97
C ILE A 203 -16.09 12.60 -4.78
N LYS A 204 -16.96 12.45 -3.77
CA LYS A 204 -17.98 13.46 -3.47
C LYS A 204 -17.35 14.82 -3.19
N LEU A 205 -16.31 14.88 -2.34
CA LEU A 205 -15.59 16.13 -2.07
C LEU A 205 -14.97 16.74 -3.35
N SER A 206 -14.41 15.90 -4.23
CA SER A 206 -13.89 16.31 -5.53
C SER A 206 -14.99 16.94 -6.40
N GLU A 207 -16.16 16.30 -6.47
CA GLU A 207 -17.33 16.79 -7.20
C GLU A 207 -17.89 18.06 -6.60
N ASP A 208 -18.01 18.15 -5.27
CA ASP A 208 -18.50 19.32 -4.57
C ASP A 208 -17.58 20.53 -4.83
N ILE A 209 -16.25 20.35 -4.91
CA ILE A 209 -15.32 21.44 -5.28
C ILE A 209 -15.40 21.78 -6.78
N LEU A 210 -15.52 20.78 -7.65
CA LEU A 210 -15.59 20.98 -9.11
C LEU A 210 -16.90 21.63 -9.57
N ASN A 211 -18.01 21.23 -8.97
CA ASN A 211 -19.37 21.72 -9.25
C ASN A 211 -19.75 22.90 -8.35
N GLY A 212 -19.00 23.11 -7.27
CA GLY A 212 -19.18 24.18 -6.32
C GLY A 212 -18.85 25.54 -6.93
N THR A 213 -19.85 26.13 -7.58
CA THR A 213 -20.08 27.58 -7.53
C THR A 213 -20.04 28.09 -6.08
N ASP A 214 -20.32 27.20 -5.11
CA ASP A 214 -20.44 27.47 -3.70
C ASP A 214 -19.13 27.60 -2.93
N LEU A 215 -17.97 27.08 -3.36
CA LEU A 215 -16.72 27.47 -2.69
C LEU A 215 -16.42 28.95 -2.97
N ILE A 216 -16.72 29.40 -4.18
CA ILE A 216 -16.63 30.81 -4.59
C ILE A 216 -17.75 31.62 -3.92
N ASN A 217 -18.97 31.08 -3.75
CA ASN A 217 -20.06 31.78 -3.06
C ASN A 217 -19.89 31.81 -1.54
N ILE A 218 -19.40 30.76 -0.89
CA ILE A 218 -19.05 30.71 0.54
C ILE A 218 -17.90 31.69 0.82
N ILE A 219 -16.88 31.74 -0.05
CA ILE A 219 -15.81 32.75 0.05
C ILE A 219 -16.39 34.17 -0.17
N LYS A 220 -17.36 34.34 -1.06
CA LYS A 220 -18.05 35.64 -1.30
C LYS A 220 -18.97 36.06 -0.14
N GLU A 221 -19.78 35.15 0.39
CA GLU A 221 -20.69 35.38 1.52
C GLU A 221 -19.91 35.73 2.78
N LEU A 222 -18.80 35.04 3.05
CA LEU A 222 -17.86 35.40 4.12
C LEU A 222 -17.19 36.77 3.93
N THR A 223 -17.14 37.31 2.70
CA THR A 223 -16.64 38.67 2.42
C THR A 223 -17.71 39.76 2.38
N ASP A 224 -18.97 39.40 2.11
CA ASP A 224 -20.07 40.35 1.99
C ASP A 224 -20.77 40.62 3.34
N ASP A 225 -20.70 39.68 4.30
CA ASP A 225 -21.37 39.80 5.62
C ASP A 225 -20.54 40.47 6.73
N SER A 226 -19.27 40.83 6.52
CA SER A 226 -18.47 41.49 7.56
C SER A 226 -18.49 43.00 7.40
N GLU A 227 -19.46 43.66 8.01
CA GLU A 227 -19.49 45.12 8.15
C GLU A 227 -18.26 45.65 8.95
N ASP A 228 -17.60 44.78 9.72
CA ASP A 228 -16.39 45.03 10.49
C ASP A 228 -15.08 45.12 9.65
N LEU A 229 -15.03 44.57 8.42
CA LEU A 229 -13.83 44.67 7.56
C LEU A 229 -13.65 46.06 6.93
N LYS A 230 -14.66 46.93 6.97
CA LYS A 230 -14.53 48.33 6.51
C LYS A 230 -13.76 49.21 7.48
N GLN A 231 -13.60 48.81 8.75
CA GLN A 231 -12.92 49.60 9.79
C GLN A 231 -11.46 49.22 10.01
N LEU A 232 -11.05 48.03 9.59
CA LEU A 232 -9.65 47.65 9.57
C LEU A 232 -9.02 48.14 8.27
N ASP A 233 -7.85 48.77 8.36
CA ASP A 233 -6.96 49.12 7.24
C ASP A 233 -6.40 47.88 6.50
N ILE A 234 -7.14 46.76 6.57
CA ILE A 234 -7.11 45.60 5.69
C ILE A 234 -7.73 46.04 4.35
N LYS A 235 -7.12 47.04 3.75
CA LYS A 235 -6.97 47.12 2.30
C LYS A 235 -5.92 46.08 1.84
N ILE A 236 -5.87 44.90 2.51
CA ILE A 236 -5.18 43.72 2.01
C ILE A 236 -6.00 43.26 0.81
N ASN A 237 -5.72 43.90 -0.31
CA ASN A 237 -5.64 43.36 -1.64
C ASN A 237 -6.52 42.14 -1.97
N MET A 238 -7.79 42.17 -1.57
CA MET A 238 -8.78 41.15 -1.91
C MET A 238 -8.90 41.01 -3.42
N LYS A 239 -8.65 42.10 -4.17
CA LYS A 239 -8.51 42.06 -5.62
C LYS A 239 -7.34 41.19 -6.06
N ASN A 240 -6.18 41.24 -5.40
CA ASN A 240 -5.08 40.31 -5.66
C ASN A 240 -5.36 38.90 -5.17
N ILE A 241 -6.07 38.70 -4.04
CA ILE A 241 -6.44 37.36 -3.54
C ILE A 241 -7.44 36.70 -4.50
N LEU A 242 -8.50 37.40 -4.92
CA LEU A 242 -9.46 36.94 -5.92
C LEU A 242 -8.82 36.75 -7.30
N LYS A 243 -7.88 37.62 -7.67
CA LYS A 243 -7.11 37.46 -8.92
C LYS A 243 -6.14 36.28 -8.81
N GLU A 244 -5.55 36.01 -7.65
CA GLU A 244 -4.79 34.79 -7.38
C GLU A 244 -5.68 33.56 -7.47
N ILE A 245 -6.85 33.55 -6.81
CA ILE A 245 -7.80 32.45 -6.86
C ILE A 245 -8.27 32.19 -8.29
N ASN A 246 -8.54 33.24 -9.08
CA ASN A 246 -8.99 33.10 -10.47
C ASN A 246 -7.84 32.67 -11.42
N ILE A 247 -6.64 33.24 -11.28
CA ILE A 247 -5.43 32.80 -11.99
C ILE A 247 -5.14 31.33 -11.65
N LYS A 248 -5.22 30.97 -10.37
CA LYS A 248 -5.00 29.61 -9.89
C LYS A 248 -6.11 28.65 -10.32
N SER A 249 -7.37 29.09 -10.41
CA SER A 249 -8.48 28.31 -10.98
C SER A 249 -8.24 27.99 -12.46
N ASN A 250 -7.73 28.95 -13.24
CA ASN A 250 -7.35 28.70 -14.63
C ASN A 250 -6.16 27.73 -14.72
N LEU A 251 -5.16 27.84 -13.85
CA LEU A 251 -4.06 26.88 -13.77
C LEU A 251 -4.53 25.47 -13.39
N ILE A 252 -5.52 25.36 -12.49
CA ILE A 252 -6.17 24.08 -12.14
C ILE A 252 -6.90 23.50 -13.35
N LYS A 253 -7.70 24.30 -14.07
CA LYS A 253 -8.38 23.88 -15.31
C LYS A 253 -7.39 23.44 -16.39
N GLU A 254 -6.27 24.15 -16.55
CA GLU A 254 -5.20 23.75 -17.45
C GLU A 254 -4.52 22.45 -17.00
N GLY A 255 -4.34 22.24 -15.69
CA GLY A 255 -3.84 20.99 -15.11
C GLY A 255 -4.76 19.81 -15.41
N ILE A 256 -6.07 19.98 -15.19
CA ILE A 256 -7.11 18.99 -15.55
C ILE A 256 -7.03 18.67 -17.05
N SER A 257 -6.97 19.69 -17.92
CA SER A 257 -6.86 19.48 -19.37
C SER A 257 -5.58 18.72 -19.76
N CYS A 258 -4.44 19.01 -19.13
CA CYS A 258 -3.19 18.27 -19.37
C CYS A 258 -3.32 16.81 -18.95
N LEU A 259 -3.96 16.54 -17.80
CA LEU A 259 -4.21 15.18 -17.31
C LEU A 259 -5.18 14.43 -18.21
N ASN A 260 -6.19 15.11 -18.76
CA ASN A 260 -7.10 14.52 -19.74
C ASN A 260 -6.38 14.05 -20.99
N ASN A 261 -5.46 14.87 -21.52
CA ASN A 261 -4.66 14.48 -22.66
C ASN A 261 -3.77 13.28 -22.34
N LEU A 262 -3.12 13.27 -21.17
CA LEU A 262 -2.28 12.14 -20.75
C LEU A 262 -3.09 10.84 -20.61
N TYR A 263 -4.33 10.92 -20.12
CA TYR A 263 -5.23 9.76 -20.08
C TYR A 263 -5.62 9.28 -21.47
N SER A 264 -6.10 10.16 -22.33
CA SER A 264 -6.50 9.81 -23.70
C SER A 264 -5.36 9.10 -24.44
N PHE A 265 -4.11 9.48 -24.17
CA PHE A 265 -2.94 8.78 -24.70
C PHE A 265 -2.83 7.34 -24.16
N LEU A 266 -3.03 7.14 -22.85
CA LEU A 266 -2.94 5.84 -22.18
C LEU A 266 -4.00 4.85 -22.71
N ILE A 267 -5.21 5.33 -23.02
CA ILE A 267 -6.28 4.53 -23.65
C ILE A 267 -6.13 4.41 -25.19
N GLY A 268 -4.97 4.79 -25.73
CA GLY A 268 -4.61 4.53 -27.12
C GLY A 268 -4.97 5.63 -28.14
N ASP A 269 -5.36 6.83 -27.70
CA ASP A 269 -5.46 7.98 -28.61
C ASP A 269 -4.06 8.43 -29.05
N ARG A 270 -3.65 7.95 -30.23
CA ARG A 270 -2.31 8.15 -30.79
C ARG A 270 -2.01 9.58 -31.22
N ASN A 271 -3.00 10.48 -31.22
CA ASN A 271 -2.83 11.85 -31.69
C ASN A 271 -2.27 12.81 -30.63
N ILE A 272 -1.92 12.30 -29.44
CA ILE A 272 -1.55 13.13 -28.29
C ILE A 272 -0.04 13.24 -28.15
N ASN A 273 0.43 14.49 -28.09
CA ASN A 273 1.83 14.79 -27.82
C ASN A 273 2.10 14.76 -26.30
N ILE A 274 2.52 13.61 -25.80
CA ILE A 274 2.83 13.36 -24.37
C ILE A 274 3.87 14.36 -23.86
N ASN A 275 4.96 14.55 -24.61
CA ASN A 275 6.07 15.39 -24.18
C ASN A 275 5.61 16.83 -23.94
N LYS A 276 4.75 17.34 -24.82
CA LYS A 276 4.14 18.67 -24.68
C LYS A 276 3.16 18.75 -23.51
N ALA A 277 2.37 17.70 -23.27
CA ALA A 277 1.44 17.64 -22.13
C ALA A 277 2.20 17.61 -20.78
N VAL A 278 3.26 16.80 -20.69
CA VAL A 278 4.15 16.72 -19.53
C VAL A 278 4.89 18.04 -19.32
N GLU A 279 5.46 18.63 -20.38
CA GLU A 279 6.16 19.90 -20.28
C GLU A 279 5.22 21.01 -19.79
N LYS A 280 4.00 21.08 -20.33
CA LYS A 280 2.99 22.05 -19.89
C LYS A 280 2.57 21.82 -18.44
N PHE A 281 2.42 20.57 -18.01
CA PHE A 281 2.12 20.23 -16.62
C PHE A 281 3.25 20.66 -15.68
N ASN A 282 4.51 20.39 -16.02
CA ASN A 282 5.67 20.82 -15.24
C ASN A 282 5.76 22.35 -15.19
N GLN A 283 5.43 23.06 -16.28
CA GLN A 283 5.36 24.51 -16.28
C GLN A 283 4.25 25.03 -15.35
N ILE A 284 3.10 24.36 -15.29
CA ILE A 284 2.02 24.68 -14.35
C ILE A 284 2.52 24.47 -12.90
N GLU A 285 3.17 23.35 -12.60
CA GLU A 285 3.75 23.05 -11.28
C GLU A 285 4.77 24.12 -10.85
N VAL A 286 5.71 24.49 -11.74
CA VAL A 286 6.73 25.51 -11.44
C VAL A 286 6.10 26.90 -11.27
N LYS A 287 5.16 27.28 -12.14
CA LYS A 287 4.46 28.59 -12.07
C LYS A 287 3.62 28.74 -10.83
N THR A 288 3.19 27.63 -10.24
CA THR A 288 2.22 27.68 -9.17
C THR A 288 2.84 27.78 -7.78
N GLN A 289 4.17 27.51 -7.59
CA GLN A 289 4.87 27.53 -6.28
C GLN A 289 3.92 27.19 -5.12
N LEU A 290 3.21 26.07 -5.29
CA LEU A 290 1.93 25.88 -4.63
C LEU A 290 2.11 25.89 -3.12
N SER A 291 1.34 26.72 -2.42
CA SER A 291 1.23 26.59 -0.98
C SER A 291 0.69 25.18 -0.64
N PRO A 292 1.03 24.61 0.52
CA PRO A 292 0.57 23.28 0.92
C PRO A 292 -0.95 23.09 0.78
N GLU A 293 -1.72 24.15 1.01
CA GLU A 293 -3.18 24.22 0.90
C GLU A 293 -3.64 24.07 -0.55
N LEU A 294 -2.94 24.70 -1.51
CA LEU A 294 -3.32 24.62 -2.92
C LEU A 294 -2.94 23.27 -3.55
N LEU A 295 -1.84 22.65 -3.10
CA LEU A 295 -1.50 21.26 -3.44
C LEU A 295 -2.60 20.29 -3.02
N ALA A 296 -3.21 20.51 -1.86
CA ALA A 296 -4.29 19.67 -1.39
C ALA A 296 -5.60 19.92 -2.13
N ILE A 297 -5.94 21.17 -2.43
CA ILE A 297 -7.09 21.47 -3.29
C ILE A 297 -6.90 20.80 -4.66
N MET A 298 -5.71 20.86 -5.24
CA MET A 298 -5.40 20.15 -6.48
C MET A 298 -5.51 18.64 -6.33
N ASP A 299 -5.01 18.04 -5.24
CA ASP A 299 -5.17 16.59 -4.99
C ASP A 299 -6.65 16.19 -4.89
N ILE A 300 -7.46 16.99 -4.20
CA ILE A 300 -8.90 16.75 -4.04
C ILE A 300 -9.63 16.92 -5.37
N VAL A 301 -9.36 18.01 -6.11
CA VAL A 301 -10.00 18.29 -7.41
C VAL A 301 -9.61 17.24 -8.45
N MET A 302 -8.36 16.79 -8.45
CA MET A 302 -7.88 15.76 -9.37
C MET A 302 -8.30 14.36 -8.94
N TYR A 303 -8.79 14.18 -7.70
CA TYR A 303 -9.11 12.87 -7.14
C TYR A 303 -10.09 12.09 -8.01
N LYS A 304 -11.23 12.68 -8.36
CA LYS A 304 -12.24 12.02 -9.21
C LYS A 304 -11.65 11.57 -10.53
N TYR A 305 -10.84 12.44 -11.15
CA TYR A 305 -10.22 12.12 -12.43
C TYR A 305 -9.28 10.93 -12.31
N VAL A 306 -8.35 10.97 -11.34
CA VAL A 306 -7.42 9.87 -11.08
C VAL A 306 -8.12 8.59 -10.64
N ASP A 307 -9.22 8.69 -9.90
CA ASP A 307 -10.07 7.56 -9.54
C ASP A 307 -10.68 6.92 -10.79
N THR A 308 -11.18 7.71 -11.75
CA THR A 308 -11.63 7.20 -13.06
C THR A 308 -10.49 6.52 -13.83
N LEU A 309 -9.30 7.13 -13.92
CA LEU A 309 -8.12 6.52 -14.57
C LEU A 309 -7.73 5.19 -13.95
N ASN A 310 -7.78 5.10 -12.63
CA ASN A 310 -7.46 3.89 -11.88
C ASN A 310 -8.58 2.84 -11.95
N GLU A 311 -9.75 3.15 -12.52
CA GLU A 311 -10.85 2.21 -12.71
C GLU A 311 -10.81 1.61 -14.12
N ASP A 312 -10.32 2.38 -15.08
CA ASP A 312 -10.15 1.96 -16.46
C ASP A 312 -9.15 0.79 -16.59
N GLU A 313 -9.64 -0.33 -17.10
CA GLU A 313 -8.84 -1.54 -17.30
C GLU A 313 -7.80 -1.36 -18.41
N GLU A 314 -8.02 -0.44 -19.37
CA GLU A 314 -7.10 -0.17 -20.48
C GLU A 314 -5.88 0.64 -20.04
N VAL A 315 -5.99 1.37 -18.92
CA VAL A 315 -4.88 2.18 -18.36
C VAL A 315 -4.01 1.39 -17.38
N LYS A 316 -4.55 0.35 -16.75
CA LYS A 316 -3.81 -0.44 -15.77
C LYS A 316 -2.77 -1.30 -16.45
N ILE A 317 -1.55 -1.28 -15.91
CA ILE A 317 -0.46 -2.12 -16.41
C ILE A 317 -0.76 -3.57 -16.03
N MET A 318 -1.02 -4.40 -17.04
CA MET A 318 -1.15 -5.83 -16.85
C MET A 318 0.18 -6.44 -16.42
N VAL A 319 0.13 -7.54 -15.66
CA VAL A 319 1.33 -8.27 -15.25
C VAL A 319 2.16 -8.73 -16.48
N THR A 320 1.50 -9.01 -17.60
CA THR A 320 2.12 -9.44 -18.87
C THR A 320 2.89 -8.35 -19.60
N ASP A 321 2.57 -7.07 -19.37
CA ASP A 321 3.09 -5.95 -20.16
C ASP A 321 4.31 -5.28 -19.51
N SER A 322 5.01 -6.05 -18.66
CA SER A 322 5.99 -5.55 -17.71
C SER A 322 7.23 -4.88 -18.33
N GLU A 323 7.50 -5.11 -19.61
CA GLU A 323 8.61 -4.48 -20.34
C GLU A 323 8.40 -2.97 -20.57
N ASN A 324 7.16 -2.48 -20.60
CA ASN A 324 6.84 -1.05 -20.75
C ASN A 324 6.71 -0.30 -19.42
N ILE A 325 6.90 -1.00 -18.29
CA ILE A 325 6.79 -0.46 -16.93
C ILE A 325 7.63 0.79 -16.73
N THR A 326 8.82 0.89 -17.33
CA THR A 326 9.70 2.05 -17.13
C THR A 326 9.13 3.33 -17.76
N GLN A 327 8.45 3.22 -18.91
CA GLN A 327 7.81 4.36 -19.57
C GLN A 327 6.51 4.76 -18.85
N ILE A 328 5.70 3.78 -18.44
CA ILE A 328 4.46 4.04 -17.70
C ILE A 328 4.77 4.55 -16.29
N LYS A 329 5.79 4.00 -15.61
CA LYS A 329 6.30 4.54 -14.34
C LYS A 329 6.86 5.94 -14.52
N LYS A 330 7.49 6.31 -15.63
CA LYS A 330 7.90 7.71 -15.88
C LYS A 330 6.68 8.63 -15.99
N ILE A 331 5.61 8.19 -16.65
CA ILE A 331 4.36 8.96 -16.76
C ILE A 331 3.70 9.09 -15.37
N MET A 332 3.53 7.99 -14.63
CA MET A 332 3.00 8.00 -13.26
C MET A 332 3.91 8.72 -12.24
N TYR A 333 5.23 8.68 -12.45
CA TYR A 333 6.21 9.43 -11.67
C TYR A 333 6.09 10.93 -11.93
N ASN A 334 5.73 11.35 -13.15
CA ASN A 334 5.44 12.75 -13.42
C ASN A 334 4.07 13.17 -12.84
N LEU A 335 3.19 12.22 -12.53
CA LEU A 335 1.98 12.43 -11.70
C LEU A 335 2.29 12.51 -10.18
N LYS A 336 3.56 12.59 -9.75
CA LYS A 336 4.03 12.64 -8.33
C LYS A 336 3.63 13.88 -7.52
N ILE A 337 2.53 14.55 -7.84
CA ILE A 337 1.80 15.35 -6.83
C ILE A 337 1.50 14.47 -5.58
N TYR A 338 1.38 13.15 -5.75
CA TYR A 338 1.25 12.15 -4.69
C TYR A 338 2.37 12.10 -3.62
N LYS A 339 3.61 12.54 -3.89
CA LYS A 339 4.70 12.44 -2.87
C LYS A 339 4.52 13.44 -1.72
N TYR A 340 3.76 14.52 -1.94
CA TYR A 340 3.49 15.55 -0.95
C TYR A 340 2.12 15.39 -0.26
N ARG A 341 1.28 14.46 -0.74
CA ARG A 341 -0.09 14.18 -0.29
C ARG A 341 -0.21 13.96 1.22
N ASP A 342 0.50 12.97 1.78
CA ASP A 342 0.34 12.61 3.20
C ASP A 342 0.80 13.72 4.16
N LYS A 343 1.84 14.47 3.76
CA LYS A 343 2.37 15.60 4.54
C LYS A 343 1.45 16.82 4.48
N CYS A 344 0.90 17.14 3.31
CA CYS A 344 -0.05 18.25 3.15
C CYS A 344 -1.39 17.96 3.85
N MET A 345 -1.94 16.74 3.71
CA MET A 345 -3.21 16.37 4.32
C MET A 345 -3.16 16.39 5.86
N SER A 346 -2.05 15.96 6.45
CA SER A 346 -1.88 15.99 7.91
C SER A 346 -1.87 17.42 8.46
N ASN A 347 -1.21 18.35 7.76
CA ASN A 347 -1.13 19.75 8.15
C ASN A 347 -2.48 20.48 8.00
N ILE A 348 -3.19 20.25 6.90
CA ILE A 348 -4.50 20.87 6.64
C ILE A 348 -5.56 20.35 7.59
N THR A 349 -5.58 19.05 7.86
CA THR A 349 -6.51 18.48 8.85
C THR A 349 -6.29 19.08 10.23
N ALA A 350 -5.04 19.37 10.61
CA ALA A 350 -4.72 20.03 11.87
C ALA A 350 -5.22 21.49 11.90
N GLU A 351 -5.03 22.23 10.80
CA GLU A 351 -5.40 23.65 10.73
C GLU A 351 -6.92 23.86 10.59
N LEU A 352 -7.61 23.00 9.82
CA LEU A 352 -9.08 23.00 9.78
C LEU A 352 -9.69 22.69 11.15
N LYS A 353 -9.15 21.70 11.89
CA LYS A 353 -9.59 21.41 13.27
C LYS A 353 -9.38 22.59 14.22
N LYS A 354 -8.31 23.36 14.02
CA LYS A 354 -8.00 24.55 14.80
C LYS A 354 -8.96 25.70 14.49
N LEU A 355 -9.24 25.96 13.21
CA LEU A 355 -10.21 26.96 12.76
C LEU A 355 -11.63 26.64 13.25
N ILE A 356 -12.07 25.38 13.14
CA ILE A 356 -13.37 24.93 13.67
C ILE A 356 -13.46 25.15 15.19
N LYS A 357 -12.39 24.85 15.95
CA LYS A 357 -12.34 25.11 17.40
C LYS A 357 -12.38 26.60 17.76
N GLN A 358 -11.88 27.47 16.89
CA GLN A 358 -11.89 28.92 17.11
C GLN A 358 -13.26 29.56 16.85
N HIS A 359 -14.11 28.94 16.04
CA HIS A 359 -15.48 29.40 15.78
C HIS A 359 -16.55 28.73 16.66
N GLN A 360 -16.17 27.71 17.43
CA GLN A 360 -17.04 27.08 18.44
C GLN A 360 -16.86 27.66 19.86
N ARG A 361 -16.01 28.68 20.00
CA ARG A 361 -15.84 29.50 21.20
C ARG A 361 -16.31 30.91 20.87
#